data_AF-A0A1N7H915-F1
#
_entry.id   AF-A0A1N7H915-F1
#
_cell.length_a   1.000
_cell.length_b   1.000
_cell.length_c   1.000
_cell.angle_alpha   90.00
_cell.angle_beta   90.00
_cell.angle_gamma   90.00
#
_symmetry.space_group_name_H-M   'P 1'
#
loop_
_entity.id
_entity.type
_entity.pdbx_description
1 polymer ?
#
loop_
_entity_poly.entity_id
_entity_poly.type
_entity_poly.pdbx_seq_one_letter_code
_entity_poly.pdbx_strand_id
1 'polypeptide(L)'
;MRIARLLRLAGAGVTPRSPLGEDEPGFRRTPDRPRSLPANGGAAVRTWRRSWTAALLAVVVAATGALTGTLTGTGVAFAESNGGVRVMPLGDSITEGTQVPGGYRIGLWQRLAAGRYMIDFVGSQYNGPGSLGDHDHEGHPGWRIDQIDANINGWLR
;
A
#
# COMPACT_ATOMS: atom_id res chain seq x y z
N MET A 1 -58.22 -20.99 -33.81
CA MET A 1 -59.20 -20.75 -32.74
C MET A 1 -58.46 -20.75 -31.40
N ARG A 2 -58.60 -19.69 -30.58
CA ARG A 2 -57.92 -19.36 -29.28
C ARG A 2 -56.46 -18.86 -29.43
N ILE A 3 -56.06 -17.59 -29.28
CA ILE A 3 -56.30 -16.48 -28.30
C ILE A 3 -55.77 -16.76 -26.89
N ALA A 4 -54.67 -16.06 -26.52
CA ALA A 4 -54.35 -15.39 -25.24
C ALA A 4 -52.81 -15.16 -25.19
N ARG A 5 -52.25 -13.97 -25.40
CA ARG A 5 -52.18 -12.77 -24.55
C ARG A 5 -51.83 -13.06 -23.08
N LEU A 6 -50.58 -12.79 -22.67
CA LEU A 6 -50.32 -12.03 -21.43
C LEU A 6 -48.89 -11.48 -21.38
N LEU A 7 -48.80 -10.16 -21.46
CA LEU A 7 -47.67 -9.33 -21.05
C LEU A 7 -47.84 -9.08 -19.54
N ARG A 8 -46.80 -9.26 -18.70
CA ARG A 8 -46.79 -8.65 -17.36
C ARG A 8 -45.39 -8.23 -16.93
N LEU A 9 -45.29 -6.94 -16.65
CA LEU A 9 -44.16 -6.22 -16.08
C LEU A 9 -43.95 -6.55 -14.59
N ALA A 10 -42.68 -6.45 -14.19
CA ALA A 10 -42.09 -5.84 -13.00
C ALA A 10 -42.89 -5.70 -11.68
N GLY A 11 -42.20 -6.05 -10.58
CA GLY A 11 -42.54 -5.70 -9.19
C GLY A 11 -41.73 -6.55 -8.21
N ALA A 12 -40.48 -6.18 -7.94
CA ALA A 12 -40.06 -5.51 -6.69
C ALA A 12 -40.08 -6.44 -5.46
N GLY A 13 -38.93 -7.03 -5.15
CA GLY A 13 -38.67 -7.68 -3.87
C GLY A 13 -38.13 -6.64 -2.86
N VAL A 14 -38.81 -6.51 -1.72
CA VAL A 14 -38.33 -5.76 -0.55
C VAL A 14 -38.77 -6.51 0.71
N THR A 15 -37.79 -6.94 1.50
CA THR A 15 -37.90 -7.27 2.93
C THR A 15 -36.58 -6.79 3.60
N PRO A 16 -36.50 -6.66 4.94
CA PRO A 16 -36.91 -5.47 5.70
C PRO A 16 -35.70 -4.77 6.34
N ARG A 17 -35.82 -3.46 6.61
CA ARG A 17 -34.84 -2.71 7.42
C ARG A 17 -35.60 -1.91 8.45
N SER A 18 -35.48 -2.29 9.72
CA SER A 18 -35.90 -1.48 10.86
C SER A 18 -34.69 -1.26 11.76
N PRO A 19 -34.19 -0.02 11.85
CA PRO A 19 -33.52 0.47 13.04
C PRO A 19 -34.46 1.45 13.75
N LEU A 20 -34.69 1.19 15.03
CA LEU A 20 -35.39 2.07 15.96
C LEU A 20 -34.69 3.44 15.99
N GLY A 21 -35.42 4.47 15.56
CA GLY A 21 -35.12 5.86 15.87
C GLY A 21 -35.99 6.27 17.05
N GLU A 22 -35.36 6.82 18.08
CA GLU A 22 -36.04 7.51 19.17
C GLU A 22 -35.54 8.95 19.16
N ASP A 23 -36.51 9.84 19.30
CA ASP A 23 -36.50 11.25 18.97
C ASP A 23 -36.15 12.14 20.19
N GLU A 24 -35.29 13.14 19.97
CA GLU A 24 -35.44 14.56 20.41
C GLU A 24 -35.41 14.89 21.95
N PRO A 25 -35.58 16.16 22.42
CA PRO A 25 -34.64 17.29 22.33
C PRO A 25 -34.46 18.13 23.63
N GLY A 26 -33.44 19.02 23.67
CA GLY A 26 -33.55 20.41 24.14
C GLY A 26 -33.57 20.82 25.65
N PHE A 27 -32.69 21.79 25.98
CA PHE A 27 -32.90 22.97 26.85
C PHE A 27 -32.39 23.04 28.32
N ARG A 28 -31.43 23.96 28.50
CA ARG A 28 -30.98 24.80 29.65
C ARG A 28 -31.56 24.60 31.07
N ARG A 29 -30.66 24.64 32.09
CA ARG A 29 -30.46 25.72 33.11
C ARG A 29 -29.72 25.14 34.35
N THR A 30 -28.68 25.84 34.84
CA THR A 30 -28.15 25.72 36.21
C THR A 30 -29.17 26.24 37.24
N PRO A 31 -29.21 25.72 38.49
CA PRO A 31 -28.48 26.39 39.58
C PRO A 31 -27.99 25.50 40.76
N ASP A 32 -26.96 26.01 41.46
CA ASP A 32 -26.65 26.03 42.90
C ASP A 32 -26.81 24.80 43.86
N ARG A 33 -25.64 24.35 44.38
CA ARG A 33 -25.14 24.03 45.77
C ARG A 33 -26.14 23.77 46.95
N PRO A 34 -25.76 23.16 48.13
CA PRO A 34 -24.42 22.96 48.74
C PRO A 34 -24.13 21.64 49.55
N ARG A 35 -22.83 21.46 49.85
CA ARG A 35 -22.12 20.85 51.02
C ARG A 35 -22.83 19.89 52.01
N SER A 36 -22.13 18.77 52.27
CA SER A 36 -21.60 18.43 53.61
C SER A 36 -20.34 17.52 53.53
N LEU A 37 -19.33 17.90 54.32
CA LEU A 37 -18.00 17.28 54.57
C LEU A 37 -18.09 16.22 55.71
N PRO A 38 -17.00 15.63 56.27
CA PRO A 38 -15.69 15.16 55.74
C PRO A 38 -15.29 13.74 56.25
N ALA A 39 -14.17 13.18 55.73
CA ALA A 39 -13.13 12.50 56.53
C ALA A 39 -11.87 12.30 55.64
N ASN A 40 -10.82 13.11 55.75
CA ASN A 40 -9.69 13.13 56.71
C ASN A 40 -8.47 12.30 56.25
N GLY A 41 -7.30 12.97 56.29
CA GLY A 41 -5.95 12.44 55.99
C GLY A 41 -5.50 12.72 54.55
N GLY A 42 -4.45 13.45 54.23
CA GLY A 42 -3.36 14.08 54.97
C GLY A 42 -2.26 14.35 53.93
N ALA A 43 -1.73 15.57 53.91
CA ALA A 43 -0.49 16.09 53.29
C ALA A 43 0.24 15.24 52.20
N ALA A 44 0.72 15.77 51.07
CA ALA A 44 1.53 16.96 50.96
C ALA A 44 1.74 17.39 49.49
N VAL A 45 1.55 18.69 49.26
CA VAL A 45 2.40 19.65 48.55
C VAL A 45 3.35 19.14 47.44
N ARG A 46 2.98 19.53 46.21
CA ARG A 46 3.81 20.03 45.09
C ARG A 46 5.32 20.13 45.33
N THR A 47 6.11 19.73 44.34
CA THR A 47 7.13 20.57 43.67
C THR A 47 7.95 19.68 42.74
N TRP A 48 7.52 19.57 41.49
CA TRP A 48 8.24 20.14 40.35
C TRP A 48 9.57 20.83 40.70
N ARG A 49 10.63 20.32 40.07
CA ARG A 49 12.00 20.85 39.92
C ARG A 49 12.99 20.48 41.02
N ARG A 50 13.96 19.64 40.68
CA ARG A 50 15.27 20.12 40.21
C ARG A 50 16.14 19.00 39.67
N SER A 51 17.01 19.42 38.77
CA SER A 51 17.72 18.66 37.77
C SER A 51 19.23 18.61 38.12
N TRP A 52 19.98 17.73 37.42
CA TRP A 52 21.46 17.66 37.33
C TRP A 52 22.13 17.15 38.63
N THR A 53 23.00 16.13 38.68
CA THR A 53 24.20 15.81 37.86
C THR A 53 24.75 14.42 38.21
N ALA A 54 25.26 13.68 37.20
CA ALA A 54 26.41 12.74 37.25
C ALA A 54 26.27 11.46 38.12
N ALA A 55 26.83 10.27 37.83
CA ALA A 55 27.88 9.78 36.93
C ALA A 55 27.62 8.27 36.72
N LEU A 56 27.65 7.73 35.49
CA LEU A 56 28.76 6.94 34.93
C LEU A 56 29.43 5.94 35.89
N LEU A 57 29.18 4.62 35.69
CA LEU A 57 30.16 3.51 35.70
C LEU A 57 29.44 2.14 35.72
N ALA A 58 29.09 1.61 34.55
CA ALA A 58 28.91 0.16 34.36
C ALA A 58 29.08 -0.20 32.87
N VAL A 59 30.15 0.33 32.27
CA VAL A 59 30.70 -0.17 31.01
C VAL A 59 32.09 -0.72 31.34
N VAL A 60 32.42 -1.89 30.78
CA VAL A 60 33.71 -2.62 30.81
C VAL A 60 33.88 -3.64 31.95
N VAL A 61 33.41 -4.89 31.76
CA VAL A 61 34.24 -6.11 31.59
C VAL A 61 33.32 -7.24 31.10
N ALA A 62 33.13 -7.36 29.79
CA ALA A 62 32.79 -8.61 29.10
C ALA A 62 33.28 -8.51 27.65
N ALA A 63 34.55 -8.12 27.49
CA ALA A 63 35.25 -8.12 26.22
C ALA A 63 35.90 -9.48 25.99
N THR A 64 35.11 -10.47 25.56
CA THR A 64 35.56 -11.70 24.85
C THR A 64 34.34 -12.34 24.19
N GLY A 65 33.89 -11.73 23.10
CA GLY A 65 32.80 -12.21 22.26
C GLY A 65 32.96 -11.57 20.89
N ALA A 66 34.06 -11.92 20.25
CA ALA A 66 34.45 -11.41 18.96
C ALA A 66 33.35 -11.66 17.91
N LEU A 67 33.03 -10.58 17.19
CA LEU A 67 33.10 -10.59 15.73
C LEU A 67 32.16 -11.58 15.01
N THR A 68 30.90 -11.22 14.82
CA THR A 68 30.11 -11.75 13.70
C THR A 68 29.23 -10.61 13.17
N GLY A 69 29.39 -10.30 11.88
CA GLY A 69 28.89 -9.11 11.20
C GLY A 69 27.38 -8.89 11.35
N THR A 70 26.90 -7.68 11.07
CA THR A 70 26.53 -7.37 9.70
C THR A 70 26.77 -5.90 9.36
N LEU A 71 27.51 -5.67 8.27
CA LEU A 71 27.47 -4.43 7.51
C LEU A 71 26.04 -4.27 6.99
N THR A 72 25.26 -3.35 7.54
CA THR A 72 24.02 -2.90 6.89
C THR A 72 24.42 -2.10 5.67
N GLY A 73 24.55 -2.79 4.53
CA GLY A 73 24.75 -2.15 3.23
C GLY A 73 23.57 -1.23 2.96
N THR A 74 23.84 0.05 2.77
CA THR A 74 22.91 1.00 2.17
C THR A 74 22.76 0.61 0.70
N GLY A 75 21.75 -0.22 0.41
CA GLY A 75 21.35 -0.52 -0.95
C GLY A 75 20.92 0.77 -1.63
N VAL A 76 21.72 1.22 -2.59
CA VAL A 76 21.27 2.10 -3.66
C VAL A 76 20.07 1.42 -4.34
N ALA A 77 18.98 2.16 -4.53
CA ALA A 77 17.82 1.68 -5.26
C ALA A 77 18.23 1.41 -6.70
N PHE A 78 18.46 0.14 -7.02
CA PHE A 78 18.56 -0.34 -8.39
C PHE A 78 17.15 -0.68 -8.86
N ALA A 79 16.89 -0.54 -10.16
CA ALA A 79 15.81 -1.30 -10.80
C ALA A 79 15.91 -2.77 -10.35
N GLU A 80 14.79 -3.51 -10.29
CA GLU A 80 14.68 -4.88 -9.74
C GLU A 80 15.42 -5.97 -10.55
N SER A 81 16.60 -5.63 -11.08
CA SER A 81 17.49 -6.52 -11.81
C SER A 81 18.14 -7.54 -10.90
N ASN A 82 17.60 -8.76 -10.92
CA ASN A 82 18.07 -9.90 -10.12
C ASN A 82 19.20 -10.71 -10.79
N GLY A 83 19.96 -10.13 -11.73
CA GLY A 83 21.03 -10.84 -12.45
C GLY A 83 20.54 -11.92 -13.42
N GLY A 84 19.25 -11.85 -13.79
CA GLY A 84 18.59 -12.73 -14.74
C GLY A 84 18.67 -12.25 -16.20
N VAL A 85 17.97 -12.95 -17.10
CA VAL A 85 17.83 -12.50 -18.49
C VAL A 85 17.03 -11.21 -18.53
N ARG A 86 17.63 -10.16 -19.11
CA ARG A 86 16.96 -8.88 -19.35
C ARG A 86 15.97 -9.04 -20.50
N VAL A 87 14.70 -8.76 -20.23
CA VAL A 87 13.60 -8.86 -21.20
C VAL A 87 13.00 -7.48 -21.33
N MET A 88 12.89 -6.94 -22.54
CA MET A 88 12.26 -5.64 -22.80
C MET A 88 10.85 -5.85 -23.35
N PRO A 89 9.77 -5.68 -22.55
CA PRO A 89 8.42 -5.64 -23.09
C PRO A 89 8.24 -4.38 -23.93
N LEU A 90 8.34 -4.51 -25.25
CA LEU A 90 8.24 -3.41 -26.19
C LEU A 90 6.87 -3.39 -26.87
N GLY A 91 6.27 -2.22 -27.04
CA GLY A 91 5.10 -2.06 -27.91
C GLY A 91 4.30 -0.79 -27.64
N ASP A 92 3.00 -0.89 -27.86
CA ASP A 92 2.05 0.22 -27.73
C ASP A 92 1.20 0.12 -26.44
N SER A 93 -0.05 0.56 -26.52
CA SER A 93 -1.02 0.52 -25.41
C SER A 93 -1.29 -0.89 -24.88
N ILE A 94 -1.12 -1.94 -25.68
CA ILE A 94 -1.29 -3.32 -25.22
C ILE A 94 -0.18 -3.71 -24.25
N THR A 95 1.05 -3.26 -24.52
CA THR A 95 2.22 -3.49 -23.68
C THR A 95 2.20 -2.62 -22.43
N GLU A 96 1.83 -1.35 -22.58
CA GLU A 96 1.63 -0.42 -21.46
C GLU A 96 0.51 -0.91 -20.53
N GLY A 97 -0.54 -1.53 -21.07
CA GLY A 97 -1.65 -2.03 -20.27
C GLY A 97 -2.77 -1.01 -20.08
N THR A 98 -3.04 -0.19 -21.11
CA THR A 98 -3.97 0.95 -21.00
C THR A 98 -5.39 0.52 -20.57
N GLN A 99 -5.86 -0.64 -21.04
CA GLN A 99 -7.18 -1.17 -20.66
C GLN A 99 -7.13 -2.08 -19.43
N VAL A 100 -6.02 -2.79 -19.24
CA VAL A 100 -5.81 -3.74 -18.15
C VAL A 100 -4.47 -3.40 -17.54
N PRO A 101 -4.40 -2.79 -16.33
CA PRO A 101 -3.15 -2.40 -15.72
C PRO A 101 -2.16 -3.57 -15.70
N GLY A 102 -0.94 -3.37 -16.22
CA GLY A 102 0.08 -4.42 -16.36
C GLY A 102 -0.15 -5.40 -17.52
N GLY A 103 -1.34 -5.42 -18.14
CA GLY A 103 -1.66 -6.14 -19.36
C GLY A 103 -1.24 -7.62 -19.32
N TYR A 104 -0.61 -8.06 -20.41
CA TYR A 104 -0.08 -9.42 -20.50
C TYR A 104 1.15 -9.66 -19.59
N ARG A 105 1.84 -8.60 -19.14
CA ARG A 105 3.08 -8.71 -18.35
C ARG A 105 2.85 -9.44 -17.04
N ILE A 106 1.66 -9.33 -16.45
CA ILE A 106 1.26 -10.08 -15.24
C ILE A 106 1.35 -11.59 -15.49
N GLY A 107 0.68 -12.08 -16.54
CA GLY A 107 0.65 -13.50 -16.87
C GLY A 107 2.01 -14.02 -17.32
N LEU A 108 2.78 -13.19 -18.03
CA LEU A 108 4.15 -13.50 -18.44
C LEU A 108 5.06 -13.68 -17.21
N TRP A 109 5.07 -12.70 -16.30
CA TRP A 109 5.85 -12.73 -15.07
C TRP A 109 5.56 -13.98 -14.23
N GLN A 110 4.27 -14.27 -14.01
CA GLN A 110 3.85 -15.44 -13.23
C GLN A 110 4.35 -16.76 -13.83
N ARG A 111 4.30 -16.91 -15.16
CA ARG A 111 4.78 -18.11 -15.85
C ARG A 111 6.29 -18.26 -15.77
N LEU A 112 7.03 -17.16 -15.90
CA LEU A 112 8.49 -17.16 -15.80
C LEU A 112 8.95 -17.48 -14.38
N ALA A 113 8.31 -16.89 -13.37
CA ALA A 113 8.56 -17.18 -11.97
C ALA A 113 8.21 -18.64 -11.62
N ALA A 114 7.09 -19.17 -12.11
CA ALA A 114 6.71 -20.57 -11.94
C ALA A 114 7.72 -21.53 -12.59
N GLY A 115 8.27 -21.14 -13.74
CA GLY A 115 9.36 -21.85 -14.42
C GLY A 115 10.73 -21.70 -13.78
N ARG A 116 10.85 -20.95 -12.66
CA ARG A 116 12.11 -20.64 -11.96
C ARG A 116 13.14 -19.92 -12.85
N TYR A 117 12.68 -19.19 -13.87
CA TYR A 117 13.56 -18.31 -14.64
C TYR A 117 13.85 -17.05 -13.84
N MET A 118 15.13 -16.69 -13.77
CA MET A 118 15.54 -15.36 -13.32
C MET A 118 15.42 -14.42 -14.50
N ILE A 119 14.49 -13.46 -14.42
CA ILE A 119 14.29 -12.42 -15.43
C ILE A 119 14.23 -11.06 -14.77
N ASP A 120 14.51 -10.05 -15.58
CA ASP A 120 14.50 -8.63 -15.25
C ASP A 120 13.78 -7.93 -16.41
N PHE A 121 12.60 -7.36 -16.16
CA PHE A 121 11.98 -6.53 -17.17
C PHE A 121 12.73 -5.20 -17.23
N VAL A 122 12.92 -4.71 -18.45
CA VAL A 122 13.68 -3.48 -18.67
C VAL A 122 12.94 -2.57 -19.63
N GLY A 123 13.14 -1.28 -19.42
CA GLY A 123 12.58 -0.22 -20.24
C GLY A 123 12.56 1.09 -19.46
N SER A 124 12.19 2.16 -20.13
CA SER A 124 12.11 3.50 -19.54
C SER A 124 10.74 3.81 -18.92
N GLN A 125 9.71 3.05 -19.28
CA GLN A 125 8.35 3.19 -18.77
C GLN A 125 8.14 2.25 -17.57
N TYR A 126 7.27 2.66 -16.65
CA TYR A 126 7.01 1.92 -15.42
C TYR A 126 5.54 2.03 -15.07
N ASN A 127 4.82 0.89 -15.02
CA ASN A 127 3.48 0.81 -14.45
C ASN A 127 3.07 -0.64 -14.14
N GLY A 128 1.95 -0.78 -13.43
CA GLY A 128 1.24 -2.05 -13.25
C GLY A 128 0.68 -2.20 -11.83
N PRO A 129 -0.10 -3.25 -11.57
CA PRO A 129 -0.59 -3.57 -10.24
C PRO A 129 0.51 -4.26 -9.41
N GLY A 130 0.47 -4.14 -8.08
CA GLY A 130 1.47 -4.77 -7.21
C GLY A 130 1.53 -6.32 -7.22
N SER A 131 0.65 -6.99 -7.98
CA SER A 131 0.78 -8.42 -8.28
C SER A 131 1.78 -8.72 -9.39
N LEU A 132 2.22 -7.70 -10.13
CA LEU A 132 3.33 -7.75 -11.06
C LEU A 132 4.62 -7.46 -10.28
N GLY A 133 5.56 -8.41 -10.31
CA GLY A 133 6.78 -8.30 -9.51
C GLY A 133 7.84 -7.38 -10.12
N ASP A 134 7.72 -7.03 -11.40
CA ASP A 134 8.59 -6.09 -12.08
C ASP A 134 7.75 -5.28 -13.08
N HIS A 135 7.77 -3.97 -12.90
CA HIS A 135 6.88 -3.04 -13.58
C HIS A 135 7.52 -2.35 -14.78
N ASP A 136 8.82 -2.56 -15.03
CA ASP A 136 9.54 -1.91 -16.12
C ASP A 136 9.04 -2.40 -17.50
N HIS A 137 8.93 -1.50 -18.46
CA HIS A 137 8.55 -1.80 -19.84
C HIS A 137 8.91 -0.66 -20.82
N GLU A 138 8.74 -0.92 -22.11
CA GLU A 138 8.91 0.07 -23.19
C GLU A 138 7.61 0.13 -24.02
N GLY A 139 6.51 0.38 -23.31
CA GLY A 139 5.14 0.40 -23.87
C GLY A 139 4.64 1.83 -24.01
N HIS A 140 4.28 2.22 -25.23
CA HIS A 140 3.94 3.60 -25.58
C HIS A 140 2.54 3.71 -26.21
N PRO A 141 1.50 4.06 -25.44
CA PRO A 141 0.13 4.13 -25.94
C PRO A 141 -0.02 5.01 -27.19
N GLY A 142 -0.63 4.45 -28.24
CA GLY A 142 -0.89 5.16 -29.49
C GLY A 142 0.32 5.26 -30.44
N TRP A 143 1.48 4.72 -30.06
CA TRP A 143 2.62 4.67 -30.95
C TRP A 143 2.43 3.65 -32.06
N ARG A 144 2.90 4.03 -33.25
CA ARG A 144 2.97 3.15 -34.41
C ARG A 144 4.37 2.54 -34.53
N ILE A 145 4.48 1.55 -35.43
CA ILE A 145 5.73 0.85 -35.73
C ILE A 145 6.85 1.82 -36.15
N ASP A 146 6.56 2.85 -36.95
CA ASP A 146 7.57 3.83 -37.38
C ASP A 146 8.14 4.66 -36.24
N GLN A 147 7.34 4.95 -35.21
CA GLN A 147 7.81 5.68 -34.02
C GLN A 147 8.65 4.78 -33.11
N ILE A 148 8.30 3.50 -33.01
CA ILE A 148 9.09 2.50 -32.29
C ILE A 148 10.44 2.29 -32.98
N ASP A 149 10.45 2.09 -34.29
CA ASP A 149 11.67 1.89 -35.09
C ASP A 149 12.65 3.06 -34.98
N ALA A 150 12.13 4.30 -34.97
CA ALA A 150 12.95 5.49 -34.79
C ALA A 150 13.71 5.55 -33.45
N ASN A 151 13.24 4.83 -32.42
CA ASN A 151 13.79 4.88 -31.07
C ASN A 151 14.48 3.58 -30.61
N ILE A 152 14.22 2.44 -31.27
CA ILE A 152 14.64 1.10 -30.80
C ILE A 152 16.15 0.99 -30.55
N ASN A 153 16.97 1.60 -31.41
CA ASN A 153 18.43 1.59 -31.25
C ASN A 153 18.91 2.40 -30.03
N GLY A 154 18.09 3.33 -29.54
CA GLY A 154 18.35 4.06 -28.30
C GLY A 154 18.14 3.22 -27.06
N TRP A 155 17.15 2.33 -27.08
CA TRP A 155 16.77 1.48 -25.96
C TRP A 155 17.62 0.21 -25.84
N LEU A 156 18.08 -0.36 -26.96
CA LEU A 156 18.86 -1.61 -27.00
C LEU A 156 20.35 -1.47 -26.65
N ARG A 157 20.76 -0.35 -26.04
CA ARG A 157 22.17 -0.08 -25.73
C ARG A 157 22.67 -0.80 -24.48
#